data_AF-A0A091B2V8-F1
#
_entry.id   AF-A0A091B2V8-F1
#
_cell.length_a   1.000
_cell.length_b   1.000
_cell.length_c   1.000
_cell.angle_alpha   90.00
_cell.angle_beta   90.00
_cell.angle_gamma   90.00
#
_symmetry.space_group_name_H-M   'P 1'
#
loop_
_entity.id
_entity.type
_entity.pdbx_description
1 polymer ?
#
loop_
_entity_poly.entity_id
_entity_poly.type
_entity_poly.pdbx_seq_one_letter_code
_entity_poly.pdbx_strand_id
1 'polypeptide(L)'
;MDEPAPARDTAGPLADDARAVLEAARATARAHLGGLDALRRLFAAEFGLARDAMVAALVWLLVATVLLGTAYLLLTALLVSGLRSAGAPWPLAIAIPLVVSVGVALFGVLRAKAMLRYADFEGTRRQLKLGFRGEPAETPAPPADPGAAP
;
A
#
# COMPACT_ATOMS: atom_id res chain seq x y z
N MET A 1 72.22 -20.52 10.77
CA MET A 1 70.95 -21.14 10.39
C MET A 1 69.89 -20.25 11.01
N ASP A 2 69.30 -19.41 10.19
CA ASP A 2 68.20 -18.53 10.56
C ASP A 2 66.97 -19.38 10.95
N GLU A 3 66.38 -19.11 12.12
CA GLU A 3 64.97 -19.42 12.34
C GLU A 3 64.33 -18.29 13.17
N PRO A 4 63.31 -17.59 12.63
CA PRO A 4 62.69 -16.44 13.26
C PRO A 4 61.48 -16.81 14.13
N ALA A 5 61.41 -16.14 15.29
CA ALA A 5 60.25 -15.77 16.12
C ALA A 5 59.09 -16.77 16.35
N PRO A 6 58.77 -17.10 17.62
CA PRO A 6 57.48 -17.72 17.94
C PRO A 6 56.35 -16.75 17.59
N ALA A 7 55.42 -17.23 16.75
CA ALA A 7 54.19 -16.52 16.43
C ALA A 7 53.44 -16.18 17.72
N ARG A 8 53.07 -14.90 17.84
CA ARG A 8 52.39 -14.33 19.01
C ARG A 8 51.07 -15.06 19.24
N ASP A 9 51.02 -15.84 20.30
CA ASP A 9 49.80 -16.36 20.88
C ASP A 9 49.16 -15.23 21.72
N THR A 10 48.51 -14.27 21.03
CA THR A 10 47.88 -13.11 21.66
C THR A 10 46.44 -12.95 21.18
N ALA A 11 45.64 -14.01 21.31
CA ALA A 11 44.20 -13.86 21.46
C ALA A 11 43.89 -13.92 22.96
N GLY A 12 44.08 -12.80 23.65
CA GLY A 12 43.82 -12.70 25.10
C GLY A 12 42.32 -12.59 25.45
N PRO A 13 41.99 -12.39 26.75
CA PRO A 13 40.62 -12.33 27.30
C PRO A 13 39.64 -11.42 26.54
N LEU A 14 40.13 -10.37 25.89
CA LEU A 14 39.34 -9.47 25.03
C LEU A 14 38.69 -10.19 23.83
N ALA A 15 39.30 -11.24 23.29
CA ALA A 15 38.72 -12.01 22.19
C ALA A 15 37.50 -12.82 22.64
N ASP A 16 37.50 -13.28 23.90
CA ASP A 16 36.39 -14.02 24.49
C ASP A 16 35.26 -13.09 24.92
N ASP A 17 35.58 -11.92 25.47
CA ASP A 17 34.59 -10.86 25.74
C ASP A 17 33.90 -10.40 24.45
N ALA A 18 34.66 -10.22 23.37
CA ALA A 18 34.10 -9.86 22.05
C ALA A 18 33.16 -10.95 21.50
N ARG A 19 33.48 -12.23 21.72
CA ARG A 19 32.60 -13.36 21.34
C ARG A 19 31.33 -13.38 22.18
N ALA A 20 31.43 -13.12 23.48
CA ALA A 20 30.28 -13.05 24.37
C ALA A 20 29.33 -11.90 23.99
N VAL A 21 29.87 -10.72 23.67
CA VAL A 21 29.08 -9.57 23.18
C VAL A 21 28.45 -9.88 21.82
N LEU A 22 29.17 -10.55 20.92
CA LEU A 22 28.63 -10.94 19.61
C LEU A 22 27.47 -11.95 19.75
N GLU A 23 27.58 -12.93 20.64
CA GLU A 23 26.51 -13.89 20.89
C GLU A 23 25.29 -13.23 21.56
N ALA A 24 25.51 -12.32 22.52
CA ALA A 24 24.42 -11.52 23.10
C ALA A 24 23.73 -10.63 22.05
N ALA A 25 24.49 -10.04 21.13
CA ALA A 25 23.96 -9.27 20.01
C ALA A 25 23.17 -10.15 19.03
N ARG A 26 23.66 -11.35 18.72
CA ARG A 26 22.95 -12.33 17.87
C ARG A 26 21.66 -12.83 18.53
N ALA A 27 21.68 -13.09 19.83
CA ALA A 27 20.50 -13.48 20.59
C ALA A 27 19.44 -12.36 20.59
N THR A 28 19.87 -11.13 20.81
CA THR A 28 19.00 -9.94 20.76
C THR A 28 18.43 -9.72 19.36
N ALA A 29 19.25 -9.86 18.31
CA ALA A 29 18.81 -9.78 16.92
C ALA A 29 17.75 -10.86 16.61
N ARG A 30 17.96 -12.11 17.03
CA ARG A 30 16.95 -13.19 16.86
C ARG A 30 15.65 -12.88 17.60
N ALA A 31 15.71 -12.31 18.80
CA ALA A 31 14.52 -11.90 19.55
C ALA A 31 13.74 -10.78 18.82
N HIS A 32 14.43 -9.81 18.22
CA HIS A 32 13.79 -8.76 17.42
C HIS A 32 13.21 -9.29 16.10
N LEU A 33 13.85 -10.27 15.45
CA LEU A 33 13.31 -10.91 14.26
C LEU A 33 11.97 -11.61 14.53
N GLY A 34 11.81 -12.24 15.70
CA GLY A 34 10.53 -12.81 16.13
C GLY A 34 9.43 -11.75 16.29
N GLY A 35 9.76 -10.58 16.84
CA GLY A 35 8.82 -9.45 16.94
C GLY A 35 8.38 -8.91 15.58
N LEU A 36 9.29 -8.88 14.60
CA LEU A 36 8.96 -8.50 13.21
C LEU A 36 8.03 -9.51 12.53
N ASP A 37 8.18 -10.81 12.79
CA ASP A 37 7.27 -11.82 12.22
C ASP A 37 5.83 -11.67 12.75
N ALA A 38 5.69 -11.42 14.06
CA ALA A 38 4.38 -11.14 14.65
C ALA A 38 3.72 -9.88 14.06
N LEU A 39 4.48 -8.80 13.88
CA LEU A 39 4.00 -7.58 13.22
C LEU A 39 3.59 -7.83 11.76
N ARG A 40 4.36 -8.63 11.02
CA ARG A 40 4.03 -8.99 9.62
C ARG A 40 2.73 -9.79 9.55
N ARG A 41 2.51 -10.74 10.46
CA ARG A 41 1.28 -11.53 10.52
C ARG A 41 0.06 -10.66 10.87
N LEU A 42 0.20 -9.75 11.83
CA LEU A 42 -0.85 -8.80 12.17
C LEU A 42 -1.18 -7.90 10.97
N PHE A 43 -0.16 -7.36 10.30
CA PHE A 43 -0.35 -6.53 9.10
C PHE A 43 -1.02 -7.30 7.95
N ALA A 44 -0.66 -8.57 7.75
CA ALA A 44 -1.31 -9.43 6.76
C ALA A 44 -2.78 -9.71 7.10
N ALA A 45 -3.11 -9.88 8.38
CA ALA A 45 -4.49 -10.04 8.84
C ALA A 45 -5.31 -8.75 8.62
N GLU A 46 -4.78 -7.59 8.99
CA GLU A 46 -5.41 -6.27 8.74
C GLU A 46 -5.64 -6.02 7.25
N PHE A 47 -4.66 -6.37 6.42
CA PHE A 47 -4.79 -6.27 4.96
C PHE A 47 -5.90 -7.19 4.40
N GLY A 48 -6.07 -8.38 4.98
CA GLY A 48 -7.15 -9.30 4.61
C GLY A 48 -8.53 -8.70 4.85
N LEU A 49 -8.77 -8.18 6.07
CA LEU A 49 -10.01 -7.47 6.41
C LEU A 49 -10.25 -6.24 5.53
N ALA A 50 -9.20 -5.45 5.27
CA ALA A 50 -9.29 -4.26 4.43
C ALA A 50 -9.61 -4.60 2.97
N ARG A 51 -9.05 -5.70 2.43
CA ARG A 51 -9.25 -6.11 1.05
C ARG A 51 -10.70 -6.45 0.75
N ASP A 52 -11.33 -7.25 1.60
CA ASP A 52 -12.70 -7.70 1.36
C ASP A 52 -13.69 -6.54 1.45
N ALA A 53 -13.51 -5.66 2.45
CA ALA A 53 -14.28 -4.43 2.56
C ALA A 53 -14.05 -3.48 1.38
N MET A 54 -12.80 -3.37 0.89
CA MET A 54 -12.46 -2.51 -0.25
C MET A 54 -13.08 -3.01 -1.56
N VAL A 55 -13.11 -4.32 -1.80
CA VAL A 55 -13.79 -4.89 -2.97
C VAL A 55 -15.30 -4.62 -2.90
N ALA A 56 -15.92 -4.85 -1.75
CA ALA A 56 -17.33 -4.54 -1.56
C ALA A 56 -17.62 -3.03 -1.76
N ALA A 57 -16.77 -2.16 -1.22
CA ALA A 57 -16.88 -0.72 -1.41
C ALA A 57 -16.73 -0.31 -2.88
N LEU A 58 -15.83 -0.92 -3.66
CA LEU A 58 -15.68 -0.65 -5.10
C LEU A 58 -16.92 -1.05 -5.90
N VAL A 59 -17.57 -2.17 -5.55
CA VAL A 59 -18.83 -2.59 -6.18
C VAL A 59 -19.92 -1.57 -5.90
N TRP A 60 -20.10 -1.17 -4.64
CA TRP A 60 -21.09 -0.15 -4.28
C TRP A 60 -20.77 1.22 -4.87
N LEU A 61 -19.50 1.59 -4.97
CA LEU A 61 -19.05 2.82 -5.63
C LEU A 61 -19.42 2.81 -7.12
N LEU A 62 -19.25 1.69 -7.80
CA LEU A 62 -19.66 1.55 -9.20
C LEU A 62 -21.17 1.71 -9.35
N VAL A 63 -21.95 1.01 -8.53
CA VAL A 63 -23.43 1.12 -8.51
C VAL A 63 -23.86 2.56 -8.26
N ALA A 64 -23.30 3.20 -7.24
CA ALA A 64 -23.57 4.59 -6.90
C ALA A 64 -23.20 5.54 -8.05
N THR A 65 -22.09 5.30 -8.75
CA THR A 65 -21.66 6.12 -9.89
C THR A 65 -22.65 6.03 -11.05
N VAL A 66 -23.12 4.82 -11.39
CA VAL A 66 -24.13 4.62 -12.44
C VAL A 66 -25.44 5.31 -12.08
N LEU A 67 -25.92 5.11 -10.85
CA LEU A 67 -27.17 5.71 -10.37
C LEU A 67 -27.08 7.24 -10.29
N LEU A 68 -25.94 7.77 -9.87
CA LEU A 68 -25.66 9.21 -9.87
C LEU A 68 -25.67 9.76 -11.30
N GLY A 69 -25.07 9.05 -12.26
CA GLY A 69 -25.12 9.42 -13.68
C GLY A 69 -26.55 9.47 -14.21
N THR A 70 -27.37 8.45 -13.92
CA THR A 70 -28.79 8.42 -14.29
C THR A 70 -29.57 9.57 -13.65
N ALA A 71 -29.39 9.79 -12.35
CA ALA A 71 -30.03 10.88 -11.62
C ALA A 71 -29.63 12.25 -12.20
N TYR A 72 -28.37 12.43 -12.57
CA TYR A 72 -27.88 13.66 -13.19
C TYR A 72 -28.53 13.96 -14.55
N LEU A 73 -28.70 12.94 -15.40
CA LEU A 73 -29.39 13.09 -16.68
C LEU A 73 -30.86 13.47 -16.48
N LEU A 74 -31.56 12.80 -15.55
CA LEU A 74 -32.95 13.13 -15.22
C LEU A 74 -33.06 14.54 -14.63
N LEU A 75 -32.14 14.94 -13.76
CA LEU A 75 -32.08 16.29 -13.19
C LEU A 75 -31.87 17.34 -14.28
N THR A 76 -30.96 17.08 -15.23
CA THR A 76 -30.73 17.97 -16.38
C THR A 76 -31.97 18.10 -17.25
N ALA A 77 -32.64 16.98 -17.56
CA ALA A 77 -33.88 16.98 -18.32
C ALA A 77 -35.00 17.75 -17.59
N LEU A 78 -35.12 17.56 -16.27
CA LEU A 78 -36.07 18.30 -15.43
C LEU A 78 -35.78 19.79 -15.43
N LEU A 79 -34.51 20.18 -15.31
CA LEU A 79 -34.08 21.59 -15.34
C LEU A 79 -34.41 22.23 -16.70
N VAL A 80 -34.09 21.57 -17.81
CA VAL A 80 -34.42 22.03 -19.17
C VAL A 80 -35.93 22.18 -19.32
N SER A 81 -36.70 21.15 -18.92
CA SER A 81 -38.17 21.16 -18.99
C SER A 81 -38.77 22.32 -18.17
N GLY A 82 -38.27 22.54 -16.95
CA GLY A 82 -38.69 23.64 -16.09
C GLY A 82 -38.36 25.02 -16.67
N LEU A 83 -37.19 25.17 -17.31
CA LEU A 83 -36.86 26.43 -17.98
C LEU A 83 -37.74 26.67 -19.21
N ARG A 84 -38.05 25.62 -19.96
CA ARG A 84 -38.95 25.68 -21.11
C ARG A 84 -40.38 26.03 -20.68
N SER A 85 -40.88 25.49 -19.58
CA SER A 85 -42.21 25.84 -19.05
C SER A 85 -42.28 27.28 -18.53
N ALA A 86 -41.16 27.84 -18.06
CA ALA A 86 -41.03 29.25 -17.71
C ALA A 86 -40.89 30.20 -18.94
N GLY A 87 -40.97 29.67 -20.16
CA GLY A 87 -40.90 30.46 -21.39
C GLY A 87 -39.48 30.72 -21.92
N ALA A 88 -38.45 30.13 -21.33
CA ALA A 88 -37.08 30.32 -21.80
C ALA A 88 -36.88 29.76 -23.22
N PRO A 89 -36.11 30.45 -24.08
CA PRO A 89 -35.84 29.96 -25.43
C PRO A 89 -34.94 28.72 -25.39
N TRP A 90 -35.10 27.84 -26.38
CA TRP A 90 -34.36 26.57 -26.50
C TRP A 90 -32.84 26.69 -26.28
N PRO A 91 -32.12 27.66 -26.89
CA PRO A 91 -30.69 27.78 -26.69
C PRO A 91 -30.32 28.04 -25.24
N LEU A 92 -31.08 28.88 -24.53
CA LEU A 92 -30.79 29.25 -23.15
C LEU A 92 -31.06 28.09 -22.18
N ALA A 93 -32.16 27.34 -22.42
CA ALA A 93 -32.50 26.16 -21.64
C ALA A 93 -31.43 25.06 -21.69
N ILE A 94 -30.71 24.95 -22.81
CA ILE A 94 -29.61 23.98 -22.98
C ILE A 94 -28.26 24.57 -22.54
N ALA A 95 -28.02 25.85 -22.82
CA ALA A 95 -26.74 26.51 -22.51
C ALA A 95 -26.45 26.53 -21.00
N ILE A 96 -27.47 26.73 -20.16
CA ILE A 96 -27.30 26.77 -18.70
C ILE A 96 -26.76 25.43 -18.16
N PRO A 97 -27.43 24.28 -18.37
CA PRO A 97 -26.88 22.98 -17.96
C PRO A 97 -25.51 22.66 -18.57
N LEU A 98 -25.25 23.10 -19.81
CA LEU A 98 -23.96 22.90 -20.46
C LEU A 98 -22.84 23.62 -19.71
N VAL A 99 -23.02 24.91 -19.40
CA VAL A 99 -22.03 25.70 -18.66
C VAL A 99 -21.78 25.11 -17.27
N VAL A 100 -22.84 24.69 -16.58
CA VAL A 100 -22.72 24.01 -15.27
C VAL A 100 -21.91 22.72 -15.40
N SER A 101 -22.20 21.88 -16.41
CA SER A 101 -21.48 20.63 -16.67
C SER A 101 -19.99 20.87 -16.91
N VAL A 102 -19.66 21.86 -17.74
CA VAL A 102 -18.28 22.25 -18.02
C VAL A 102 -17.58 22.74 -16.75
N GLY A 103 -18.25 23.56 -15.93
CA GLY A 103 -17.70 24.04 -14.66
C GLY A 103 -17.36 22.89 -13.71
N VAL A 104 -18.28 21.94 -13.51
CA VAL A 104 -18.06 20.76 -12.68
C VAL A 104 -16.94 19.88 -13.24
N ALA A 105 -16.89 19.68 -14.56
CA ALA A 105 -15.83 18.90 -15.20
C ALA A 105 -14.45 19.54 -15.00
N LEU A 106 -14.31 20.85 -15.19
CA LEU A 106 -13.06 21.58 -14.94
C LEU A 106 -12.64 21.49 -13.48
N PHE A 107 -13.58 21.68 -12.55
CA PHE A 107 -13.32 21.52 -11.12
C PHE A 107 -12.82 20.10 -10.80
N GLY A 108 -13.45 19.08 -11.39
CA GLY A 108 -13.02 17.68 -11.28
C GLY A 108 -11.59 17.47 -11.75
N VAL A 109 -11.23 17.99 -12.93
CA VAL A 109 -9.85 17.92 -13.47
C VAL A 109 -8.85 18.60 -12.54
N LEU A 110 -9.18 19.79 -12.01
CA LEU A 110 -8.31 20.50 -11.07
C LEU A 110 -8.10 19.70 -9.78
N ARG A 111 -9.18 19.11 -9.25
CA ARG A 111 -9.13 18.30 -8.03
C ARG A 111 -8.36 17.00 -8.25
N ALA A 112 -8.53 16.35 -9.40
CA ALA A 112 -7.80 15.15 -9.78
C ALA A 112 -6.29 15.45 -9.91
N LYS A 113 -5.91 16.53 -10.61
CA LYS A 113 -4.50 16.98 -10.68
C LYS A 113 -3.90 17.24 -9.30
N ALA A 114 -4.65 17.90 -8.41
CA ALA A 114 -4.20 18.17 -7.06
C ALA A 114 -3.99 16.90 -6.22
N MET A 115 -4.81 15.84 -6.42
CA MET A 115 -4.63 14.55 -5.75
C MET A 115 -3.49 13.73 -6.36
N LEU A 116 -3.36 13.73 -7.68
CA LEU A 116 -2.29 13.02 -8.39
C LEU A 116 -0.90 13.51 -7.97
N ARG A 117 -0.76 14.80 -7.65
CA ARG A 117 0.48 15.34 -7.08
C ARG A 117 0.95 14.61 -5.80
N TYR A 118 0.03 14.09 -4.99
CA TYR A 118 0.38 13.31 -3.79
C TYR A 118 0.61 11.83 -4.10
N ALA A 119 0.18 11.36 -5.28
CA ALA A 119 0.34 9.98 -5.74
C ALA A 119 1.54 9.79 -6.67
N ASP A 120 2.41 10.80 -6.87
CA ASP A 120 3.59 10.69 -7.74
C ASP A 120 4.63 9.66 -7.26
N PHE A 121 4.44 9.06 -6.08
CA PHE A 121 5.22 7.93 -5.56
C PHE A 121 6.73 8.09 -5.78
N GLU A 122 7.27 9.31 -5.69
CA GLU A 122 8.68 9.58 -6.01
C GLU A 122 9.62 8.70 -5.17
N GLY A 123 9.22 8.42 -3.92
CA GLY A 123 9.89 7.48 -3.01
C GLY A 123 9.80 6.02 -3.47
N THR A 124 8.63 5.54 -3.90
CA THR A 124 8.44 4.18 -4.40
C THR A 124 9.14 3.99 -5.74
N ARG A 125 9.15 5.00 -6.62
CA ARG A 125 9.90 5.01 -7.89
C ARG A 125 11.41 4.93 -7.63
N ARG A 126 11.90 5.62 -6.60
CA ARG A 126 13.29 5.52 -6.14
C ARG A 126 13.59 4.14 -5.52
N GLN A 127 12.67 3.55 -4.77
CA GLN A 127 12.82 2.20 -4.21
C GLN A 127 12.76 1.10 -5.28
N LEU A 128 11.89 1.22 -6.29
CA LEU A 128 11.85 0.34 -7.45
C LEU A 128 13.15 0.39 -8.25
N LYS A 129 13.73 1.59 -8.44
CA LYS A 129 15.05 1.75 -9.07
C LYS A 129 16.18 1.12 -8.26
N LEU A 130 16.04 1.02 -6.94
CA LEU A 130 17.02 0.36 -6.06
C LEU A 130 16.80 -1.16 -5.95
N GLY A 131 15.76 -1.69 -6.59
CA GLY A 131 15.38 -3.10 -6.57
C GLY A 131 14.73 -3.49 -5.24
N PHE A 132 13.52 -4.06 -5.31
CA PHE A 132 12.92 -4.73 -4.15
C PHE A 132 13.82 -5.92 -3.76
N ARG A 133 14.71 -5.72 -2.79
CA ARG A 133 15.48 -6.81 -2.18
C ARG A 133 14.55 -7.56 -1.24
N GLY A 134 13.62 -8.33 -1.81
CA GLY A 134 12.84 -9.33 -1.10
C GLY A 134 13.68 -10.57 -0.91
N GLU A 135 14.01 -10.90 0.34
CA GLU A 135 14.64 -12.17 0.70
C GLU A 135 13.65 -13.32 0.43
N PRO A 136 14.09 -14.45 -0.15
CA PRO A 136 13.18 -15.56 -0.47
C PRO A 136 12.62 -16.17 0.80
N ALA A 137 11.30 -16.33 0.86
CA ALA A 137 10.63 -17.07 1.92
C ALA A 137 11.03 -18.55 1.84
N GLU A 138 11.87 -19.00 2.76
CA GLU A 138 12.13 -20.41 2.97
C GLU A 138 10.91 -21.00 3.70
N THR A 139 10.09 -21.73 2.93
CA THR A 139 8.96 -22.51 3.45
C THR A 139 9.49 -23.56 4.43
N PRO A 140 9.16 -23.53 5.74
CA PRO A 140 9.57 -24.59 6.64
C PRO A 140 8.78 -25.86 6.30
N ALA A 141 9.49 -26.96 6.11
CA ALA A 141 8.91 -28.29 5.91
C ALA A 141 7.98 -28.66 7.08
N PRO A 142 6.89 -29.42 6.83
CA PRO A 142 5.98 -29.84 7.89
C PRO A 142 6.72 -30.68 8.95
N PRO A 143 6.36 -30.54 10.24
CA PRO A 143 7.05 -31.22 11.33
C PRO A 143 6.94 -32.74 11.18
N ALA A 144 8.06 -33.45 11.35
CA ALA A 144 8.09 -34.91 11.42
C ALA A 144 7.30 -35.38 12.65
N ASP A 145 6.35 -36.29 12.43
CA ASP A 145 5.48 -36.89 13.43
C ASP A 145 6.29 -37.79 14.40
N PRO A 146 6.40 -37.44 15.71
CA PRO A 146 7.14 -38.24 16.68
C PRO A 146 6.25 -39.35 17.28
N GLY A 147 5.48 -40.04 16.44
CA GLY A 147 4.48 -41.03 16.84
C GLY A 147 4.62 -42.36 16.11
N ALA A 148 5.82 -42.92 16.00
CA ALA A 148 6.02 -44.26 15.48
C ALA A 148 6.84 -45.13 16.46
N ALA A 149 6.07 -45.92 17.23
CA ALA A 149 6.44 -47.17 17.90
C ALA A 149 7.22 -47.04 19.23
N PRO A 150 7.22 -48.06 20.10
CA PRO A 150 7.08 -49.50 19.83
C PRO A 150 5.65 -50.04 19.70
#